data_AF-A0A951W0X9-F1
#
_entry.id   AF-A0A951W0X9-F1
#
_cell.length_a   1.000
_cell.length_b   1.000
_cell.length_c   1.000
_cell.angle_alpha   90.00
_cell.angle_beta   90.00
_cell.angle_gamma   90.00
#
_symmetry.space_group_name_H-M   'P 1'
#
loop_
_entity.id
_entity.type
_entity.pdbx_description
1 polymer ?
#
loop_
_entity_poly.entity_id
_entity_poly.type
_entity_poly.pdbx_seq_one_letter_code
_entity_poly.pdbx_strand_id
1 'polypeptide(L)'
;MQGMSERQYAAHAGLSRGAIQKAKAAERLVLYPDGSIDAAASDRRRAETTDPSKTRRPPTPKLKPVPEAAVAAVGETLREQGIAAPIVGGGTTFLQARTANEVLK
;
A
#
# COMPACT_ATOMS: atom_id res chain seq x y z
N MET A 1 1.13 33.95 -19.17
CA MET A 1 0.93 33.10 -17.98
C MET A 1 2.05 33.39 -17.01
N GLN A 2 1.75 33.79 -15.78
CA GLN A 2 2.76 34.04 -14.74
C GLN A 2 3.24 32.75 -14.06
N GLY A 3 2.38 31.74 -13.99
CA GLY A 3 2.68 30.43 -13.40
C GLY A 3 2.58 29.28 -14.38
N MET A 4 2.56 28.06 -13.83
CA MET A 4 2.48 26.82 -14.60
C MET A 4 1.03 26.46 -14.94
N SER A 5 0.85 25.79 -16.10
CA SER A 5 -0.40 25.11 -16.39
C SER A 5 -0.60 23.88 -15.49
N GLU A 6 -1.85 23.41 -15.34
CA GLU A 6 -2.18 22.21 -14.54
C GLU A 6 -1.34 20.98 -14.93
N ARG A 7 -1.08 20.80 -16.24
CA ARG A 7 -0.29 19.66 -16.75
C ARG A 7 1.19 19.79 -16.39
N GLN A 8 1.75 20.99 -16.52
CA GLN A 8 3.14 21.25 -16.17
C GLN A 8 3.37 21.08 -14.67
N TYR A 9 2.46 21.62 -13.86
CA TYR A 9 2.54 21.48 -12.41
C TYR A 9 2.34 20.03 -11.95
N ALA A 10 1.48 19.25 -12.62
CA ALA A 10 1.33 17.81 -12.35
C ALA A 10 2.65 17.06 -12.57
N ALA A 11 3.34 17.33 -13.68
CA ALA A 11 4.66 16.76 -13.96
C ALA A 11 5.72 17.22 -12.92
N HIS A 12 5.73 18.51 -12.56
CA HIS A 12 6.61 19.05 -11.53
C HIS A 12 6.42 18.37 -10.17
N ALA A 13 5.16 18.20 -9.74
CA ALA A 13 4.80 17.62 -8.45
C ALA A 13 4.86 16.09 -8.41
N GLY A 14 5.14 15.42 -9.54
CA GLY A 14 5.08 13.95 -9.64
C GLY A 14 3.67 13.39 -9.42
N LEU A 15 2.62 14.17 -9.70
CA LEU A 15 1.22 13.82 -9.49
C LEU A 15 0.47 13.65 -10.80
N SER A 16 -0.65 12.94 -10.77
CA SER A 16 -1.55 12.88 -11.92
C SER A 16 -2.30 14.20 -12.10
N ARG A 17 -2.68 14.53 -13.34
CA ARG A 17 -3.53 15.71 -13.62
C ARG A 17 -4.82 15.70 -12.80
N GLY A 18 -5.45 14.54 -12.64
CA GLY A 18 -6.66 14.38 -11.83
C GLY A 18 -6.42 14.70 -10.34
N ALA A 19 -5.23 14.39 -9.81
CA ALA A 19 -4.86 14.78 -8.45
C ALA A 19 -4.70 16.30 -8.32
N ILE A 20 -4.12 16.97 -9.32
CA ILE A 20 -4.03 18.44 -9.37
C ILE A 20 -5.41 19.08 -9.46
N GLN A 21 -6.33 18.54 -10.26
CA GLN A 21 -7.71 19.03 -10.34
C GLN A 21 -8.45 18.89 -9.02
N LYS A 22 -8.30 17.75 -8.33
CA LYS A 22 -8.85 17.57 -6.98
C LYS A 22 -8.24 18.54 -5.97
N ALA A 23 -6.93 18.79 -6.04
CA ALA A 23 -6.26 19.74 -5.18
C ALA A 23 -6.74 21.18 -5.42
N LYS A 24 -7.00 21.55 -6.68
CA LYS A 24 -7.60 22.83 -7.07
C LYS A 24 -9.03 22.97 -6.55
N ALA A 25 -9.87 21.94 -6.73
CA ALA A 25 -11.24 21.92 -6.22
C ALA A 25 -11.32 21.96 -4.69
N ALA A 26 -10.30 21.46 -4.00
CA ALA A 26 -10.18 21.51 -2.56
C ALA A 26 -9.40 22.73 -2.03
N GLU A 27 -9.12 23.72 -2.88
CA GLU A 27 -8.41 24.97 -2.52
C GLU A 27 -7.05 24.74 -1.83
N ARG A 28 -6.36 23.66 -2.22
CA ARG A 28 -5.01 23.30 -1.72
C ARG A 28 -3.88 23.78 -2.63
N LEU A 29 -4.20 24.51 -3.70
CA LEU A 29 -3.23 25.11 -4.63
C LEU A 29 -3.33 26.63 -4.59
N VAL A 30 -2.21 27.29 -4.81
CA VAL A 30 -2.12 28.75 -4.93
C VAL A 30 -2.12 29.10 -6.42
N LEU A 31 -3.08 29.91 -6.82
CA LEU A 31 -3.25 30.35 -8.21
C LEU A 31 -2.97 31.85 -8.32
N TYR A 32 -2.38 32.25 -9.44
CA TYR A 32 -2.30 33.64 -9.84
C TYR A 32 -3.68 34.15 -10.33
N PRO A 33 -3.89 35.47 -10.44
CA PRO A 33 -5.15 36.05 -10.92
C PRO A 33 -5.53 35.61 -12.35
N ASP A 34 -4.53 35.23 -13.17
CA ASP A 34 -4.74 34.68 -14.52
C ASP A 34 -5.15 33.19 -14.52
N GLY A 35 -5.27 32.56 -13.34
CA GLY A 35 -5.65 31.16 -13.15
C GLY A 35 -4.49 30.16 -13.30
N SER A 36 -3.27 30.62 -13.54
CA SER A 36 -2.07 29.77 -13.57
C SER A 36 -1.60 29.40 -12.16
N ILE A 37 -0.87 28.30 -12.02
CA ILE A 37 -0.45 27.77 -10.71
C ILE A 37 0.89 28.40 -10.29
N ASP A 38 0.93 28.98 -9.10
CA ASP A 38 2.19 29.32 -8.42
C ASP A 38 2.78 28.03 -7.84
N ALA A 39 3.81 27.49 -8.49
CA ALA A 39 4.39 26.20 -8.12
C ALA A 39 4.99 26.23 -6.71
N ALA A 40 5.80 27.25 -6.38
CA ALA A 40 6.49 27.33 -5.10
C ALA A 40 5.52 27.51 -3.94
N ALA A 41 4.52 28.38 -4.09
CA ALA A 41 3.51 28.58 -3.05
C ALA A 41 2.59 27.36 -2.90
N SER A 42 2.23 26.71 -4.02
CA SER A 42 1.41 25.50 -4.01
C SER A 42 2.12 24.31 -3.36
N ASP A 43 3.42 24.13 -3.60
CA ASP A 43 4.18 23.05 -2.98
C ASP A 43 4.32 23.24 -1.46
N ARG A 44 4.54 24.48 -0.99
CA ARG A 44 4.53 24.80 0.45
C ARG A 44 3.18 24.49 1.08
N ARG A 45 2.08 24.98 0.50
CA ARG A 45 0.71 24.73 1.00
C ARG A 45 0.37 23.24 1.00
N ARG A 46 0.85 22.48 0.02
CA ARG A 46 0.71 21.02 0.00
C ARG A 46 1.54 20.34 1.09
N ALA A 47 2.77 20.77 1.33
CA ALA A 47 3.60 20.23 2.41
C ALA A 47 2.96 20.44 3.79
N GLU A 48 2.39 21.63 4.04
CA GLU A 48 1.69 21.98 5.28
C GLU A 48 0.40 21.18 5.50
N THR A 49 -0.34 20.90 4.42
CA THR A 49 -1.63 20.19 4.50
C THR A 49 -1.53 18.67 4.37
N THR A 50 -0.35 18.15 4.02
CA THR A 50 -0.13 16.71 3.88
C THR A 50 0.17 16.11 5.24
N ASP A 51 -0.74 15.29 5.73
CA ASP A 51 -0.53 14.49 6.93
C ASP A 51 0.47 13.35 6.62
N PRO A 52 1.67 13.35 7.24
CA PRO A 52 2.68 12.32 6.98
C PRO A 52 2.21 10.93 7.42
N SER A 53 1.27 10.83 8.37
CA SER A 53 0.70 9.56 8.82
C SER A 53 -0.28 8.95 7.82
N LYS A 54 -0.92 9.78 6.99
CA LYS A 54 -1.84 9.37 5.92
C LYS A 54 -1.17 9.22 4.56
N THR A 55 0.11 9.58 4.48
CA THR A 55 0.91 9.35 3.29
C THR A 55 1.23 7.86 3.19
N ARG A 56 0.75 7.21 2.14
CA ARG A 56 1.04 5.80 1.88
C ARG A 56 2.55 5.63 1.79
N ARG A 57 3.16 4.98 2.77
CA ARG A 57 4.58 4.59 2.68
C ARG A 57 4.76 3.69 1.46
N PRO A 58 5.88 3.84 0.73
CA PRO A 58 6.24 2.87 -0.28
C PRO A 58 6.19 1.47 0.37
N PRO A 59 5.62 0.46 -0.33
CA PRO A 59 5.53 -0.88 0.24
C PRO A 59 6.94 -1.27 0.67
N THR A 60 7.10 -1.59 1.95
CA THR A 60 8.31 -2.27 2.42
C THR A 60 8.53 -3.48 1.52
N PRO A 61 9.77 -3.75 1.07
CA PRO A 61 10.03 -4.90 0.22
C PRO A 61 9.49 -6.13 0.93
N LYS A 62 8.45 -6.75 0.36
CA LYS A 62 7.86 -7.96 0.91
C LYS A 62 8.99 -8.97 0.97
N LEU A 63 9.31 -9.44 2.17
CA LEU A 63 10.24 -10.55 2.36
C LEU A 63 9.79 -11.70 1.45
N LYS A 64 10.74 -12.30 0.73
CA LYS A 64 10.44 -13.43 -0.15
C LYS A 64 9.74 -14.51 0.70
N PRO A 65 8.60 -15.05 0.24
CA PRO A 65 7.99 -16.20 0.90
C PRO A 65 9.04 -17.30 1.09
N VAL A 66 9.06 -17.90 2.27
CA VAL A 66 9.94 -19.04 2.53
C VAL A 66 9.58 -20.14 1.52
N PRO A 67 10.57 -20.77 0.84
CA PRO A 67 10.29 -21.83 -0.11
C PRO A 67 9.57 -23.00 0.55
N GLU A 68 8.57 -23.56 -0.13
CA GLU A 68 7.81 -24.73 0.35
C GLU A 68 8.72 -25.91 0.71
N ALA A 69 9.80 -26.11 -0.05
CA ALA A 69 10.80 -27.16 0.23
C ALA A 69 11.49 -26.98 1.59
N ALA A 70 11.74 -25.73 2.02
CA ALA A 70 12.34 -25.46 3.32
C ALA A 70 11.35 -25.72 4.46
N VAL A 71 10.06 -25.46 4.22
CA VAL A 71 8.98 -25.77 5.18
C VAL A 71 8.78 -27.28 5.30
N ALA A 72 8.78 -27.99 4.17
CA ALA A 72 8.63 -29.45 4.13
C ALA A 72 9.78 -30.17 4.85
N ALA A 73 11.03 -29.75 4.64
CA ALA A 73 12.20 -30.33 5.31
C ALA A 73 12.14 -30.17 6.85
N VAL A 74 11.63 -29.04 7.36
CA VAL A 74 11.44 -28.85 8.80
C VAL A 74 10.28 -29.71 9.31
N GLY A 75 9.21 -29.86 8.54
CA GLY A 75 8.09 -30.75 8.89
C GLY A 75 8.51 -32.22 8.97
N GLU A 76 9.38 -32.68 8.06
CA GLU A 76 9.91 -34.04 8.05
C GLU A 76 10.77 -34.32 9.29
N THR A 77 11.71 -33.42 9.61
CA THR A 77 12.57 -33.57 10.80
C THR A 77 11.79 -33.52 12.12
N LEU A 78 10.76 -32.67 12.23
CA LEU A 78 9.88 -32.66 13.41
C LEU A 78 9.14 -33.99 13.57
N ARG A 79 8.63 -34.55 12.46
CA ARG A 79 7.90 -35.83 12.46
C ARG A 79 8.80 -37.00 12.82
N GLU A 80 10.05 -37.02 12.37
CA GLU A 80 11.06 -38.01 12.75
C GLU A 80 11.40 -37.97 14.25
N GLN A 81 11.37 -36.78 14.85
CA GLN A 81 11.57 -36.60 16.29
C GLN A 81 10.32 -36.88 17.15
N GLY A 82 9.23 -37.36 16.54
CA GLY A 82 7.97 -37.62 17.23
C GLY A 82 7.22 -36.34 17.65
N ILE A 83 7.64 -35.18 17.14
CA ILE A 83 7.02 -33.88 17.41
C ILE A 83 6.04 -33.58 16.28
N ALA A 84 4.80 -33.23 16.62
CA ALA A 84 3.83 -32.84 15.61
C ALA A 84 4.31 -31.59 14.86
N ALA A 85 4.54 -31.71 13.56
CA ALA A 85 4.91 -30.58 12.72
C ALA A 85 3.76 -29.53 12.72
N PRO A 86 4.07 -28.22 12.85
CA PRO A 86 3.07 -27.18 12.74
C PRO A 86 2.46 -27.21 11.34
N ILE A 87 1.13 -27.02 11.25
CA ILE A 87 0.43 -26.89 9.99
C ILE A 87 0.84 -25.54 9.38
N VAL A 88 1.79 -25.56 8.44
CA VAL A 88 2.25 -24.36 7.74
C VAL A 88 1.57 -24.31 6.38
N GLY A 89 0.75 -23.28 6.16
CA GLY A 89 -0.08 -23.12 4.95
C GLY A 89 -1.50 -22.74 5.34
N GLY A 90 -1.72 -21.43 5.52
CA GLY A 90 -2.92 -20.86 6.12
C GLY A 90 -4.23 -21.21 5.40
N GLY A 91 -5.05 -22.01 6.07
CA GLY A 91 -6.47 -22.22 5.79
C GLY A 91 -6.90 -23.62 6.19
N THR A 92 -7.92 -23.74 7.05
CA THR A 92 -8.61 -25.02 7.22
C THR A 92 -9.14 -25.43 5.85
N THR A 93 -8.68 -26.57 5.34
CA THR A 93 -9.27 -27.11 4.10
C THR A 93 -10.74 -27.39 4.35
N PHE A 94 -11.59 -27.25 3.33
CA PHE A 94 -13.03 -27.51 3.46
C PHE A 94 -13.33 -28.88 4.08
N LEU A 95 -12.51 -29.88 3.73
CA LEU A 95 -12.59 -31.21 4.31
C LEU A 95 -12.33 -31.21 5.82
N GLN A 96 -11.29 -30.51 6.29
CA GLN A 96 -11.02 -30.36 7.73
C GLN A 96 -12.14 -29.60 8.45
N ALA A 97 -12.67 -28.53 7.86
CA ALA A 97 -13.77 -27.77 8.45
C ALA A 97 -15.06 -28.60 8.52
N ARG A 98 -15.33 -29.46 7.53
CA ARG A 98 -16.47 -30.38 7.55
C ARG A 98 -16.29 -31.49 8.57
N THR A 99 -15.14 -32.15 8.59
CA THR A 99 -14.85 -33.21 9.57
C THR A 99 -14.95 -32.69 11.00
N ALA A 100 -14.40 -31.50 11.28
CA ALA A 100 -14.52 -30.88 12.61
C ALA A 100 -15.99 -30.59 13.00
N ASN A 101 -16.82 -30.14 12.07
CA ASN A 101 -18.26 -29.92 12.32
C ASN A 101 -19.03 -31.22 12.56
N GLU A 102 -18.66 -32.32 11.89
CA GLU A 102 -19.31 -33.62 12.07
C GLU A 102 -18.93 -34.29 13.41
N VAL A 103 -17.75 -34.00 13.96
CA VAL A 103 -17.30 -34.58 15.25
C VAL A 103 -17.79 -33.79 16.46
N LEU A 104 -18.06 -32.48 16.31
CA LEU A 104 -18.51 -31.59 17.39
C LEU A 104 -20.04 -31.57 17.59
N LYS A 105 -20.79 -32.43 16.90
CA LYS A 105 -22.25 -32.52 16.99
C LYS A 105 -22.66 -33.78 17.75
#